data_AF-A0AAI8K8R4-F1
#
_entry.id   AF-A0AAI8K8R4-F1
#
_cell.length_a   1.000
_cell.length_b   1.000
_cell.length_c   1.000
_cell.angle_alpha   90.00
_cell.angle_beta   90.00
_cell.angle_gamma   90.00
#
_symmetry.space_group_name_H-M   'P 1'
#
loop_
_entity.id
_entity.type
_entity.pdbx_description
1 polymer ?
#
loop_
_entity_poly.entity_id
_entity_poly.type
_entity_poly.pdbx_seq_one_letter_code
_entity_poly.pdbx_strand_id
1 'polypeptide(L)'
;MKFIAELKNTQAMDTLLPAIPADKIPRAALSTADITSLKSAIDLYLPTIQGEITEMLATIRHVKALVDHFGEQIDKVLHPKGSGLLACLKKESVDKKIATIGEQLIALDTEIEKKVAQYDKLVGTAFFGIAFGPIGLIVTGGIYGAQAEVVRKDKNALIEERDMLATQQRELLAEIENFVALKRMVTDINFRLVEVRAATKNLEDVWVLLESYMSASIKKATAVSSNVELKKFIVQFERVLSPWTNILNISKQLSAIFNEVLGDAL
;
A
#
# COMPACT_ATOMS: atom_id res chain seq x y z
N MET A 1 0.08 21.03 13.63
CA MET A 1 0.45 22.44 13.92
C MET A 1 0.39 22.83 15.40
N LYS A 2 -0.61 22.37 16.19
CA LYS A 2 -0.69 22.66 17.63
C LYS A 2 0.52 22.17 18.46
N PHE A 3 1.04 20.99 18.13
CA PHE A 3 2.20 20.38 18.79
C PHE A 3 3.54 21.12 18.58
N ILE A 4 3.81 21.61 17.36
CA ILE A 4 4.99 22.46 17.10
C ILE A 4 4.86 23.80 17.83
N ALA A 5 3.65 24.33 17.98
CA ALA A 5 3.40 25.52 18.78
C ALA A 5 3.63 25.27 20.29
N GLU A 6 3.27 24.09 20.80
CA GLU A 6 3.57 23.67 22.18
C GLU A 6 5.06 23.44 22.43
N LEU A 7 5.80 22.87 21.48
CA LEU A 7 7.27 22.70 21.58
C LEU A 7 8.04 24.02 21.42
N LYS A 8 7.54 24.95 20.61
CA LYS A 8 8.09 26.32 20.49
C LYS A 8 7.73 27.20 21.69
N ASN A 9 6.74 26.81 22.49
CA ASN A 9 6.39 27.51 23.72
C ASN A 9 7.29 27.04 24.87
N THR A 10 8.54 27.51 24.85
CA THR A 10 9.59 27.24 25.84
C THR A 10 9.29 27.71 27.27
N GLN A 11 8.07 28.16 27.57
CA GLN A 11 7.63 28.54 28.93
C GLN A 11 6.98 27.40 29.73
N ALA A 12 6.54 26.30 29.10
CA ALA A 12 5.84 25.23 29.80
C ALA A 12 6.76 24.12 30.39
N MET A 13 8.07 24.17 30.12
CA MET A 13 9.02 23.14 30.58
C MET A 13 9.87 23.57 31.79
N ASP A 14 9.78 24.83 32.23
CA ASP A 14 10.39 25.30 33.49
C ASP A 14 9.67 24.78 34.75
N THR A 15 8.55 24.05 34.59
CA THR A 15 7.67 23.61 35.68
C THR A 15 7.88 22.16 36.14
N LEU A 16 8.74 21.35 35.48
CA LEU A 16 8.92 19.94 35.86
C LEU A 16 9.93 19.69 36.98
N LEU A 17 10.69 20.69 37.42
CA LEU A 17 11.45 20.70 38.66
C LEU A 17 11.46 22.13 39.21
N PRO A 18 11.33 22.37 40.52
CA PRO A 18 11.55 23.70 41.05
C PRO A 18 12.96 24.14 40.64
N ALA A 19 13.05 25.17 39.80
CA ALA A 19 14.31 25.80 39.49
C ALA A 19 14.94 26.24 40.83
N ILE A 20 15.88 25.48 41.40
CA ILE A 20 16.70 26.02 42.49
C ILE A 20 17.44 27.19 41.85
N PRO A 21 17.10 28.43 42.22
CA PRO A 21 17.60 29.58 41.48
C PRO A 21 19.13 29.61 41.65
N ALA A 22 19.84 29.95 40.57
CA ALA A 22 21.30 29.80 40.49
C ALA A 22 22.04 30.65 41.54
N ASP A 23 21.35 31.60 42.17
CA ASP A 23 21.75 32.44 43.30
C ASP A 23 21.81 31.68 44.65
N LYS A 24 21.14 30.53 44.78
CA LYS A 24 21.12 29.72 46.01
C LYS A 24 22.12 28.55 46.03
N ILE A 25 22.89 28.37 44.96
CA ILE A 25 23.94 27.33 44.90
C ILE A 25 25.26 27.98 45.31
N PRO A 26 25.94 27.47 46.37
CA PRO A 26 27.28 27.93 46.70
C PRO A 26 28.19 27.78 45.48
N ARG A 27 28.75 28.88 45.01
CA ARG A 27 29.65 28.88 43.86
C ARG A 27 31.01 28.34 44.33
N ALA A 28 31.18 27.03 44.29
CA ALA A 28 32.45 26.37 44.52
C ALA A 28 33.05 25.91 43.19
N ALA A 29 34.37 26.03 43.08
CA ALA A 29 35.12 25.42 41.99
C ALA A 29 35.07 23.89 42.15
N LEU A 30 34.93 23.18 41.04
CA LEU A 30 35.06 21.73 41.03
C LEU A 30 36.53 21.35 41.20
N SER A 31 36.81 20.19 41.79
CA SER A 31 38.18 19.71 41.89
C SER A 31 38.74 19.39 40.49
N THR A 32 40.06 19.49 40.33
CA THR A 32 40.72 19.17 39.04
C THR A 32 40.49 17.72 38.62
N ALA A 33 40.35 16.80 39.58
CA ALA A 33 40.05 15.39 39.32
C ALA A 33 38.62 15.19 38.78
N ASP A 34 37.65 15.92 39.35
CA ASP A 34 36.25 15.87 38.89
C ASP A 34 36.09 16.50 37.51
N ILE A 35 36.76 17.63 37.26
CA ILE A 35 36.76 18.30 35.95
C ILE A 35 37.37 17.39 34.89
N THR A 36 38.51 16.75 35.19
CA THR A 36 39.15 15.81 34.25
C THR A 36 38.25 14.62 33.95
N SER A 37 37.68 13.99 34.98
CA SER A 37 36.79 12.83 34.81
C SER A 37 35.54 13.18 34.00
N LEU A 38 34.92 14.33 34.30
CA LEU A 38 33.75 14.84 33.58
C LEU A 38 34.09 15.12 32.11
N LYS A 39 35.22 15.79 31.84
CA LYS A 39 35.67 16.07 30.47
C LYS A 39 35.93 14.79 29.68
N SER A 40 36.61 13.80 30.27
CA SER A 40 36.82 12.51 29.61
C SER A 40 35.51 11.80 29.26
N ALA A 41 34.50 11.86 30.13
CA ALA A 41 33.18 11.30 29.84
C ALA A 41 32.44 12.10 28.75
N ILE A 42 32.48 13.43 28.81
CA ILE A 42 31.90 14.34 27.80
C ILE A 42 32.52 14.05 26.42
N ASP A 43 33.85 14.01 26.34
CA ASP A 43 34.59 13.83 25.10
C ASP A 43 34.38 12.43 24.50
N LEU A 44 34.11 11.42 25.34
CA LEU A 44 33.82 10.06 24.89
C LEU A 44 32.38 9.91 24.38
N TYR A 45 31.38 10.40 25.13
CA TYR A 45 29.97 10.04 24.89
C TYR A 45 29.19 11.07 24.06
N LEU A 46 29.42 12.37 24.26
CA LEU A 46 28.61 13.39 23.60
C LEU A 46 28.83 13.43 22.07
N PRO A 47 30.06 13.29 21.53
CA PRO A 47 30.26 13.19 20.09
C PRO A 47 29.61 11.95 19.49
N THR A 48 29.61 10.81 20.20
CA THR A 48 28.92 9.59 19.75
C THR A 48 27.42 9.80 19.62
N ILE A 49 26.78 10.35 20.66
CA ILE A 49 25.34 10.65 20.65
C ILE A 49 25.00 11.66 19.54
N GLN A 50 25.85 12.68 19.35
CA GLN A 50 25.68 13.65 18.26
C GLN A 50 25.77 12.96 16.89
N GLY A 51 26.73 12.07 16.70
CA GLY A 51 26.87 11.27 15.48
C GLY A 51 25.62 10.43 15.18
N GLU A 52 25.10 9.71 16.18
CA GLU A 52 23.89 8.89 16.06
C GLU A 52 22.65 9.74 15.71
N ILE A 53 22.50 10.92 16.33
CA ILE A 53 21.42 11.86 16.02
C ILE A 53 21.50 12.32 14.56
N THR A 54 22.70 12.70 14.10
CA THR A 54 22.90 13.16 12.72
C THR A 54 22.67 12.05 11.70
N GLU A 55 23.12 10.83 11.98
CA GLU A 55 22.90 9.66 11.12
C GLU A 55 21.42 9.30 11.01
N MET A 56 20.71 9.29 12.14
CA MET A 56 19.26 9.01 12.15
C MET A 56 18.49 10.10 11.41
N LEU A 57 18.83 11.37 11.60
CA LEU A 57 18.23 12.48 10.85
C LEU A 57 18.44 12.35 9.34
N ALA A 58 19.63 11.94 8.90
CA ALA A 58 19.91 11.67 7.49
C ALA A 58 19.04 10.51 6.96
N THR A 59 18.89 9.44 7.73
CA THR A 59 18.04 8.29 7.40
C THR A 59 16.58 8.70 7.23
N ILE A 60 16.04 9.48 8.17
CA ILE A 60 14.65 9.95 8.12
C ILE A 60 14.40 10.84 6.90
N ARG A 61 15.34 11.74 6.59
CA ARG A 61 15.26 12.58 5.38
C ARG A 61 15.29 11.75 4.10
N HIS A 62 16.11 10.70 4.08
CA HIS A 62 16.14 9.78 2.95
C HIS A 62 14.81 9.05 2.77
N VAL A 63 14.23 8.49 3.84
CA VAL A 63 12.91 7.85 3.82
C VAL A 63 11.84 8.82 3.33
N LYS A 64 11.83 10.06 3.85
CA LYS A 64 10.91 11.11 3.40
C LYS A 64 11.04 11.37 1.89
N ALA A 65 12.27 11.46 1.38
CA ALA A 65 12.51 11.68 -0.05
C ALA A 65 11.98 10.52 -0.91
N LEU A 66 12.09 9.27 -0.46
CA LEU A 66 11.52 8.11 -1.15
C LEU A 66 9.99 8.16 -1.18
N VAL A 67 9.36 8.52 -0.06
CA VAL A 67 7.89 8.69 0.05
C VAL A 67 7.40 9.80 -0.87
N ASP A 68 8.11 10.92 -0.91
CA ASP A 68 7.79 12.05 -1.80
C ASP A 68 7.93 11.65 -3.27
N HIS A 69 9.04 11.00 -3.63
CA HIS A 69 9.28 10.53 -5.00
C HIS A 69 8.23 9.51 -5.46
N PHE A 70 7.88 8.54 -4.59
CA PHE A 70 6.91 7.52 -4.94
C PHE A 70 5.49 8.10 -5.12
N GLY A 71 5.08 9.01 -4.23
CA GLY A 71 3.81 9.74 -4.41
C GLY A 71 3.77 10.53 -5.72
N GLU A 72 4.88 11.18 -6.09
CA GLU A 72 4.99 11.87 -7.38
C GLU A 72 4.87 10.93 -8.58
N GLN A 73 5.48 9.74 -8.51
CA GLN A 73 5.32 8.71 -9.56
C GLN A 73 3.88 8.23 -9.67
N ILE A 74 3.16 8.09 -8.54
CA ILE A 74 1.74 7.75 -8.57
C ILE A 74 0.95 8.83 -9.30
N ASP A 75 1.09 10.10 -8.90
CA ASP A 75 0.29 11.20 -9.43
C ASP A 75 0.61 11.52 -10.89
N LYS A 76 1.89 11.48 -11.29
CA LYS A 76 2.33 11.87 -12.63
C LYS A 76 2.31 10.73 -13.64
N VAL A 77 2.43 9.48 -13.20
CA VAL A 77 2.60 8.33 -14.10
C VAL A 77 1.49 7.31 -13.92
N LEU A 78 1.31 6.78 -12.72
CA LEU A 78 0.42 5.62 -12.50
C LEU A 78 -1.05 6.00 -12.61
N HIS A 79 -1.48 7.10 -11.99
CA HIS A 79 -2.87 7.58 -12.07
C HIS A 79 -3.29 7.95 -13.50
N PRO A 80 -2.52 8.75 -14.27
CA PRO A 80 -2.85 9.06 -15.65
C PRO A 80 -2.83 7.82 -16.56
N LYS A 81 -1.79 6.98 -16.47
CA LYS A 81 -1.70 5.76 -17.30
C LYS A 81 -2.82 4.77 -16.97
N GLY A 82 -3.10 4.53 -15.70
CA GLY A 82 -4.18 3.64 -15.28
C GLY A 82 -5.56 4.15 -15.70
N SER A 83 -5.80 5.46 -15.59
CA SER A 83 -7.05 6.06 -16.07
C SER A 83 -7.16 6.03 -17.60
N GLY A 84 -6.06 6.27 -18.32
CA GLY A 84 -6.02 6.19 -19.79
C GLY A 84 -6.25 4.78 -20.30
N LEU A 85 -5.64 3.77 -19.67
CA LEU A 85 -5.85 2.36 -20.03
C LEU A 85 -7.29 1.94 -19.75
N LEU A 86 -7.85 2.28 -18.59
CA LEU A 86 -9.26 2.01 -18.29
C LEU A 86 -10.20 2.73 -19.27
N ALA A 87 -9.88 3.95 -19.67
CA ALA A 87 -10.65 4.68 -20.68
C ALA A 87 -10.55 4.03 -22.08
N CYS A 88 -9.38 3.48 -22.45
CA CYS A 88 -9.24 2.67 -23.67
C CYS A 88 -10.01 1.35 -23.59
N LEU A 89 -10.06 0.71 -22.42
CA LEU A 89 -10.86 -0.49 -22.19
C LEU A 89 -12.37 -0.21 -22.16
N LYS A 90 -12.78 0.99 -21.76
CA LYS A 90 -14.17 1.46 -21.81
C LYS A 90 -14.51 2.21 -23.10
N LYS A 91 -13.60 2.26 -24.06
CA LYS A 91 -13.93 2.85 -25.37
C LYS A 91 -14.92 1.93 -26.06
N GLU A 92 -15.73 2.58 -26.88
CA GLU A 92 -16.81 2.00 -27.67
C GLU A 92 -16.41 0.71 -28.41
N SER A 93 -15.13 0.50 -28.76
CA SER A 93 -14.66 -0.72 -29.41
C SER A 93 -14.66 -1.98 -28.52
N VAL A 94 -14.36 -1.88 -27.22
CA VAL A 94 -14.32 -3.04 -26.31
C VAL A 94 -15.72 -3.35 -25.81
N ASP A 95 -16.50 -2.33 -25.46
CA ASP A 95 -17.92 -2.49 -25.13
C ASP A 95 -18.70 -3.07 -26.31
N LYS A 96 -18.46 -2.59 -27.54
CA LYS A 96 -19.00 -3.23 -28.75
C LYS A 96 -18.55 -4.66 -28.88
N LYS A 97 -17.28 -4.98 -28.61
CA LYS A 97 -16.78 -6.36 -28.70
C LYS A 97 -17.48 -7.29 -27.70
N ILE A 98 -17.66 -6.85 -26.45
CA ILE A 98 -18.40 -7.60 -25.43
C ILE A 98 -19.86 -7.79 -25.85
N ALA A 99 -20.50 -6.74 -26.39
CA ALA A 99 -21.86 -6.79 -26.89
C ALA A 99 -22.00 -7.73 -28.10
N THR A 100 -21.10 -7.66 -29.08
CA THR A 100 -21.07 -8.55 -30.25
C THR A 100 -20.89 -10.01 -29.84
N ILE A 101 -19.98 -10.31 -28.90
CA ILE A 101 -19.86 -11.69 -28.38
C ILE A 101 -21.16 -12.11 -27.70
N GLY A 102 -21.81 -11.23 -26.94
CA GLY A 102 -23.13 -11.49 -26.34
C GLY A 102 -24.21 -11.81 -27.38
N GLU A 103 -24.29 -11.05 -28.47
CA GLU A 103 -25.21 -11.30 -29.58
C GLU A 103 -24.93 -12.64 -30.28
N GLN A 104 -23.65 -12.97 -30.50
CA GLN A 104 -23.24 -14.26 -31.08
C GLN A 104 -23.60 -15.43 -30.18
N LEU A 105 -23.42 -15.31 -28.86
CA LEU A 105 -23.82 -16.33 -27.89
C LEU A 105 -25.33 -16.57 -27.94
N ILE A 106 -26.15 -15.51 -27.97
CA ILE A 106 -27.61 -15.63 -28.09
C ILE A 106 -28.00 -16.33 -29.40
N ALA A 107 -27.34 -15.99 -30.51
CA ALA A 107 -27.59 -16.62 -31.80
C ALA A 107 -27.21 -18.11 -31.80
N LEU A 108 -26.06 -18.46 -31.21
CA LEU A 108 -25.62 -19.85 -31.07
C LEU A 108 -26.55 -20.66 -30.16
N ASP A 109 -26.95 -20.11 -29.01
CA ASP A 109 -27.90 -20.76 -28.10
C ASP A 109 -29.23 -21.06 -28.82
N THR A 110 -29.73 -20.08 -29.60
CA THR A 110 -30.95 -20.26 -30.41
C THR A 110 -30.79 -21.36 -31.46
N GLU A 111 -29.63 -21.44 -32.13
CA GLU A 111 -29.39 -22.46 -33.15
C GLU A 111 -29.17 -23.85 -32.55
N ILE A 112 -28.50 -23.93 -31.39
CA ILE A 112 -28.37 -25.16 -30.61
C ILE A 112 -29.77 -25.68 -30.21
N GLU A 113 -30.65 -24.82 -29.72
CA GLU A 113 -32.04 -25.20 -29.37
C GLU A 113 -32.79 -25.78 -30.58
N LYS A 114 -32.67 -25.16 -31.77
CA LYS A 114 -33.25 -25.71 -33.00
C LYS A 114 -32.66 -27.08 -33.34
N LYS A 115 -31.34 -27.25 -33.24
CA LYS A 115 -30.67 -28.53 -33.53
C LYS A 115 -31.06 -29.62 -32.52
N VAL A 116 -31.27 -29.28 -31.26
CA VAL A 116 -31.84 -30.18 -30.25
C VAL A 116 -33.24 -30.63 -30.67
N ALA A 117 -34.13 -29.70 -31.01
CA ALA A 117 -35.49 -30.03 -31.44
C ALA A 117 -35.51 -30.88 -32.74
N GLN A 118 -34.61 -30.60 -33.69
CA GLN A 118 -34.45 -31.40 -34.91
C GLN A 118 -33.97 -32.82 -34.61
N TYR A 119 -32.97 -32.96 -33.73
CA TYR A 119 -32.45 -34.25 -33.30
C TYR A 119 -33.56 -35.10 -32.66
N ASP A 120 -34.31 -34.52 -31.71
CA ASP A 120 -35.39 -35.22 -31.00
C ASP A 120 -36.48 -35.71 -31.97
N LYS A 121 -36.83 -34.87 -32.96
CA LYS A 121 -37.77 -35.25 -34.02
C LYS A 121 -37.23 -36.40 -34.86
N LEU A 122 -35.97 -36.34 -35.29
CA LEU A 122 -35.34 -37.38 -36.13
C LEU A 122 -35.25 -38.71 -35.40
N VAL A 123 -34.83 -38.70 -34.13
CA VAL A 123 -34.80 -39.89 -33.27
C VAL A 123 -36.21 -40.46 -33.10
N GLY A 124 -37.21 -39.63 -32.79
CA GLY A 124 -38.60 -40.08 -32.72
C GLY A 124 -39.08 -40.72 -34.02
N THR A 125 -38.71 -40.14 -35.18
CA THR A 125 -39.08 -40.69 -36.48
C THR A 125 -38.35 -41.97 -36.88
N ALA A 126 -37.13 -42.17 -36.39
CA ALA A 126 -36.37 -43.39 -36.62
C ALA A 126 -37.10 -44.63 -36.08
N PHE A 127 -37.92 -44.46 -35.03
CA PHE A 127 -38.73 -45.53 -34.42
C PHE A 127 -40.11 -45.76 -35.07
N PHE A 128 -40.58 -44.93 -36.02
CA PHE A 128 -41.87 -45.17 -36.69
C PHE A 128 -41.94 -46.50 -37.43
N GLY A 129 -40.80 -47.03 -37.90
CA GLY A 129 -40.71 -48.31 -38.60
C GLY A 129 -41.12 -49.53 -37.76
N ILE A 130 -41.19 -49.41 -36.42
CA ILE A 130 -41.71 -50.48 -35.54
C ILE A 130 -43.14 -50.87 -35.92
N ALA A 131 -43.97 -49.92 -36.37
CA ALA A 131 -45.33 -50.19 -36.80
C ALA A 131 -45.42 -51.10 -38.05
N PHE A 132 -44.31 -51.24 -38.79
CA PHE A 132 -44.19 -52.04 -40.01
C PHE A 132 -43.25 -53.26 -39.85
N GLY A 133 -42.91 -53.62 -38.61
CA GLY A 133 -42.07 -54.78 -38.30
C GLY A 133 -40.56 -54.54 -38.37
N PRO A 134 -39.73 -55.59 -38.18
CA PRO A 134 -38.28 -55.47 -38.00
C PRO A 134 -37.54 -54.83 -39.19
N ILE A 135 -37.99 -55.11 -40.41
CA ILE A 135 -37.42 -54.54 -41.64
C ILE A 135 -37.79 -53.05 -41.76
N GLY A 136 -39.02 -52.68 -41.42
CA GLY A 136 -39.47 -51.28 -41.36
C GLY A 136 -38.61 -50.46 -40.41
N LEU A 137 -38.30 -51.01 -39.23
CA LEU A 137 -37.42 -50.39 -38.25
C LEU A 137 -35.97 -50.22 -38.74
N ILE A 138 -35.42 -51.20 -39.47
CA ILE A 138 -34.05 -51.09 -40.03
C ILE A 138 -33.98 -49.97 -41.08
N VAL A 139 -34.99 -49.85 -41.94
CA VAL A 139 -35.03 -48.83 -43.00
C VAL A 139 -35.22 -47.43 -42.41
N THR A 140 -36.21 -47.22 -41.54
CA THR A 140 -36.44 -45.90 -40.91
C THR A 140 -35.32 -45.54 -39.94
N GLY A 141 -34.82 -46.53 -39.20
CA GLY A 141 -33.70 -46.38 -38.27
C GLY A 141 -32.39 -46.02 -38.96
N GLY A 142 -32.08 -46.65 -40.11
CA GLY A 142 -30.88 -46.36 -40.88
C GLY A 142 -30.88 -44.96 -41.49
N ILE A 143 -32.01 -44.53 -42.07
CA ILE A 143 -32.12 -43.22 -42.74
C ILE A 143 -32.16 -42.09 -41.70
N TYR A 144 -33.10 -42.13 -40.76
CA TYR A 144 -33.28 -41.05 -39.79
C TYR A 144 -32.24 -41.08 -38.67
N GLY A 145 -31.68 -42.25 -38.35
CA GLY A 145 -30.55 -42.37 -37.43
C GLY A 145 -29.26 -41.75 -37.97
N ALA A 146 -28.96 -41.94 -39.26
CA ALA A 146 -27.82 -41.27 -39.90
C ALA A 146 -28.00 -39.75 -39.95
N GLN A 147 -29.22 -39.27 -40.22
CA GLN A 147 -29.56 -37.83 -40.17
C GLN A 147 -29.45 -37.28 -38.75
N ALA A 148 -29.94 -38.00 -37.74
CA ALA A 148 -29.82 -37.62 -36.33
C ALA A 148 -28.35 -37.50 -35.91
N GLU A 149 -27.49 -38.41 -36.36
CA GLU A 149 -26.06 -38.36 -36.05
C GLU A 149 -25.36 -37.15 -36.69
N VAL A 150 -25.74 -36.75 -37.91
CA VAL A 150 -25.27 -35.50 -38.53
C VAL A 150 -25.71 -34.29 -37.69
N VAL A 151 -26.99 -34.21 -37.33
CA VAL A 151 -27.52 -33.12 -36.48
C VAL A 151 -26.83 -33.08 -35.11
N ARG A 152 -26.49 -34.24 -34.53
CA ARG A 152 -25.75 -34.33 -33.27
C ARG A 152 -24.34 -33.74 -33.40
N LYS A 153 -23.63 -34.05 -34.49
CA LYS A 153 -22.29 -33.51 -34.76
C LYS A 153 -22.35 -32.00 -34.98
N ASP A 154 -23.28 -31.51 -35.79
CA ASP A 154 -23.50 -30.07 -35.99
C ASP A 154 -23.78 -29.36 -34.67
N LYS A 155 -24.69 -29.91 -33.85
CA LYS A 155 -25.01 -29.35 -32.52
C LYS A 155 -23.77 -29.28 -31.64
N ASN A 156 -22.96 -30.34 -31.60
CA ASN A 156 -21.75 -30.36 -30.77
C ASN A 156 -20.71 -29.33 -31.23
N ALA A 157 -20.54 -29.14 -32.55
CA ALA A 157 -19.66 -28.09 -33.09
C ALA A 157 -20.14 -26.69 -32.67
N LEU A 158 -21.46 -26.44 -32.69
CA LEU A 158 -22.03 -25.17 -32.20
C LEU A 158 -21.81 -24.97 -30.69
N ILE A 159 -21.89 -26.04 -29.88
CA ILE A 159 -21.59 -25.98 -28.44
C ILE A 159 -20.11 -25.63 -28.22
N GLU A 160 -19.19 -26.26 -28.96
CA GLU A 160 -17.75 -25.95 -28.86
C GLU A 160 -17.47 -24.48 -29.21
N GLU A 161 -18.09 -23.95 -30.28
CA GLU A 161 -17.97 -22.54 -30.67
C GLU A 161 -18.54 -21.60 -29.59
N ARG A 162 -19.71 -21.94 -29.02
CA ARG A 162 -20.33 -21.19 -27.92
C ARG A 162 -19.41 -21.14 -26.72
N ASP A 163 -18.85 -22.28 -26.32
CA ASP A 163 -18.00 -22.39 -25.13
C ASP A 163 -16.67 -21.63 -25.30
N MET A 164 -16.11 -21.60 -26.51
CA MET A 164 -14.97 -20.75 -26.85
C MET A 164 -15.28 -19.25 -26.69
N LEU A 165 -16.40 -18.79 -27.27
CA LEU A 165 -16.82 -17.38 -27.18
C LEU A 165 -17.15 -16.96 -25.74
N ALA A 166 -17.80 -17.84 -24.98
CA ALA A 166 -18.10 -17.60 -23.57
C ALA A 166 -16.82 -17.48 -22.74
N THR A 167 -15.80 -18.28 -23.04
CA THR A 167 -14.48 -18.20 -22.40
C THR A 167 -13.81 -16.86 -22.72
N GLN A 168 -13.80 -16.47 -23.99
CA GLN A 168 -13.22 -15.20 -24.42
C GLN A 168 -13.90 -13.98 -23.76
N GLN A 169 -15.23 -13.99 -23.62
CA GLN A 169 -15.96 -12.93 -22.95
C GLN A 169 -15.59 -12.84 -21.47
N ARG A 170 -15.48 -13.99 -20.80
CA ARG A 170 -15.13 -14.07 -19.38
C ARG A 170 -13.72 -13.55 -19.12
N GLU A 171 -12.76 -13.93 -19.95
CA GLU A 171 -11.36 -13.47 -19.84
C GLU A 171 -11.27 -11.94 -19.98
N LEU A 172 -11.97 -11.37 -20.96
CA LEU A 172 -11.97 -9.93 -21.19
C LEU A 172 -12.58 -9.15 -20.01
N LEU A 173 -13.68 -9.65 -19.42
CA LEU A 173 -14.29 -9.04 -18.24
C LEU A 173 -13.36 -9.13 -17.02
N ALA A 174 -12.71 -10.29 -16.82
CA ALA A 174 -11.76 -10.49 -15.72
C ALA A 174 -10.55 -9.54 -15.82
N GLU A 175 -10.01 -9.31 -17.02
CA GLU A 175 -8.93 -8.34 -17.23
C GLU A 175 -9.35 -6.91 -16.83
N ILE A 176 -10.56 -6.48 -17.22
CA ILE A 176 -11.09 -5.16 -16.86
C ILE A 176 -11.24 -5.04 -15.33
N GLU A 177 -11.79 -6.07 -14.67
CA GLU A 177 -11.92 -6.09 -13.22
C GLU A 177 -10.57 -6.02 -12.51
N ASN A 178 -9.57 -6.77 -12.97
CA ASN A 178 -8.21 -6.72 -12.45
C ASN A 178 -7.60 -5.32 -12.58
N PHE A 179 -7.80 -4.62 -13.70
CA PHE A 179 -7.35 -3.25 -13.87
C PHE A 179 -8.06 -2.26 -12.92
N VAL A 180 -9.36 -2.44 -12.69
CA VAL A 180 -10.11 -1.63 -11.72
C VAL A 180 -9.58 -1.86 -10.30
N ALA A 181 -9.33 -3.12 -9.93
CA ALA A 181 -8.77 -3.48 -8.63
C ALA A 181 -7.36 -2.87 -8.44
N LEU A 182 -6.49 -2.98 -9.44
CA LEU A 182 -5.15 -2.37 -9.42
C LEU A 182 -5.24 -0.85 -9.25
N LYS A 183 -6.13 -0.17 -9.99
CA LYS A 183 -6.32 1.28 -9.85
C LYS A 183 -6.75 1.67 -8.44
N ARG A 184 -7.64 0.89 -7.81
CA ARG A 184 -8.07 1.10 -6.43
C ARG A 184 -6.89 0.95 -5.47
N MET A 185 -6.09 -0.10 -5.62
CA MET A 185 -4.89 -0.32 -4.80
C MET A 185 -3.89 0.84 -4.91
N VAL A 186 -3.62 1.33 -6.13
CA VAL A 186 -2.73 2.48 -6.33
C VAL A 186 -3.28 3.75 -5.66
N THR A 187 -4.61 3.95 -5.70
CA THR A 187 -5.26 5.10 -5.05
C THR A 187 -5.15 5.01 -3.54
N ASP A 188 -5.37 3.81 -2.97
CA ASP A 188 -5.24 3.55 -1.54
C ASP A 188 -3.80 3.80 -1.06
N ILE A 189 -2.82 3.25 -1.77
CA ILE A 189 -1.40 3.51 -1.50
C ILE A 189 -1.11 5.02 -1.50
N ASN A 190 -1.62 5.77 -2.48
CA ASN A 190 -1.39 7.22 -2.55
C ASN A 190 -1.95 7.95 -1.33
N PHE A 191 -3.16 7.58 -0.90
CA PHE A 191 -3.78 8.15 0.30
C PHE A 191 -2.91 7.91 1.54
N ARG A 192 -2.39 6.71 1.69
CA ARG A 192 -1.60 6.30 2.87
C ARG A 192 -0.20 6.90 2.89
N LEU A 193 0.38 7.21 1.73
CA LEU A 193 1.62 8.00 1.65
C LEU A 193 1.46 9.40 2.26
N VAL A 194 0.26 9.98 2.30
CA VAL A 194 0.01 11.26 2.97
C VAL A 194 0.28 11.14 4.47
N GLU A 195 -0.17 10.06 5.10
CA GLU A 195 0.04 9.79 6.53
C GLU A 195 1.51 9.51 6.83
N VAL A 196 2.18 8.70 6.00
CA VAL A 196 3.62 8.43 6.10
C VAL A 196 4.43 9.73 5.97
N ARG A 197 4.08 10.61 5.02
CA ARG A 197 4.74 11.91 4.84
C ARG A 197 4.59 12.80 6.09
N ALA A 198 3.40 12.81 6.69
CA ALA A 198 3.18 13.57 7.93
C ALA A 198 4.00 12.99 9.10
N ALA A 199 4.01 11.67 9.27
CA ALA A 199 4.76 11.00 10.34
C ALA A 199 6.27 11.20 10.20
N THR A 200 6.82 11.00 9.00
CA THR A 200 8.25 11.22 8.71
C THR A 200 8.67 12.68 8.89
N LYS A 201 7.82 13.64 8.50
CA LYS A 201 8.06 15.07 8.75
C LYS A 201 8.09 15.41 10.24
N ASN A 202 7.16 14.86 11.02
CA ASN A 202 7.13 15.05 12.47
C ASN A 202 8.37 14.44 13.13
N LEU A 203 8.79 13.27 12.67
CA LEU A 203 10.01 12.62 13.14
C LEU A 203 11.23 13.51 12.82
N GLU A 204 11.36 14.00 11.59
CA GLU A 204 12.42 14.94 11.20
C GLU A 204 12.47 16.17 12.12
N ASP A 205 11.33 16.79 12.43
CA ASP A 205 11.29 17.97 13.31
C ASP A 205 11.82 17.66 14.72
N VAL A 206 11.50 16.49 15.27
CA VAL A 206 11.98 16.07 16.59
C VAL A 206 13.50 15.83 16.56
N TRP A 207 14.02 15.20 15.50
CA TRP A 207 15.46 14.95 15.39
C TRP A 207 16.28 16.22 15.13
N VAL A 208 15.73 17.19 14.37
CA VAL A 208 16.33 18.53 14.25
C VAL A 208 16.41 19.24 15.61
N LEU A 209 15.37 19.09 16.44
CA LEU A 209 15.37 19.64 17.79
C LEU A 209 16.42 18.97 18.68
N LEU A 210 16.55 17.64 18.61
CA LEU A 210 17.59 16.89 19.32
C LEU A 210 18.99 17.32 18.92
N GLU A 211 19.26 17.49 17.62
CA GLU A 211 20.54 17.98 17.12
C GLU A 211 20.89 19.36 17.70
N SER A 212 19.90 20.25 17.79
CA SER A 212 20.04 21.57 18.40
C SER A 212 20.35 21.50 19.90
N TYR A 213 19.60 20.69 20.66
CA TYR A 213 19.82 20.50 22.10
C TYR A 213 21.16 19.82 22.40
N MET A 214 21.57 18.86 21.57
CA MET A 214 22.84 18.17 21.69
C MET A 214 24.01 19.14 21.46
N SER A 215 23.93 19.96 20.40
CA SER A 215 24.92 21.00 20.10
C SER A 215 25.04 22.04 21.23
N ALA A 216 23.90 22.46 21.81
CA ALA A 216 23.88 23.36 22.95
C ALA A 216 24.47 22.72 24.22
N SER A 217 24.19 21.44 24.45
CA SER A 217 24.70 20.68 25.59
C SER A 217 26.22 20.52 25.51
N ILE A 218 26.77 20.14 24.36
CA ILE A 218 28.23 20.08 24.13
C ILE A 218 28.90 21.43 24.43
N LYS A 219 28.34 22.52 23.90
CA LYS A 219 28.88 23.87 24.13
C LYS A 219 28.89 24.26 25.61
N LYS A 220 27.91 23.81 26.40
CA LYS A 220 27.87 24.05 27.85
C LYS A 220 28.81 23.12 28.61
N ALA A 221 28.93 21.87 28.17
CA ALA A 221 29.79 20.85 28.75
C ALA A 221 31.28 21.26 28.70
N THR A 222 31.73 21.83 27.57
CA THR A 222 33.11 22.32 27.42
C THR A 222 33.43 23.54 28.29
N ALA A 223 32.42 24.26 28.76
CA ALA A 223 32.55 25.45 29.61
C ALA A 223 32.44 25.15 31.12
N VAL A 224 32.32 23.88 31.54
CA VAL A 224 32.17 23.52 32.95
C VAL A 224 33.46 23.70 33.73
N SER A 225 33.44 24.61 34.71
CA SER A 225 34.51 24.83 35.68
C SER A 225 34.01 25.00 37.12
N SER A 226 32.70 25.16 37.32
CA SER A 226 32.07 25.23 38.64
C SER A 226 30.73 24.49 38.67
N ASN A 227 30.20 24.32 39.89
CA ASN A 227 28.93 23.65 40.17
C ASN A 227 27.75 24.29 39.42
N VAL A 228 27.82 25.61 39.18
CA VAL A 228 26.77 26.37 38.48
C VAL A 228 26.78 26.03 36.98
N GLU A 229 27.96 25.95 36.36
CA GLU A 229 28.08 25.53 34.96
C GLU A 229 27.72 24.05 34.78
N LEU A 230 28.09 23.19 35.73
CA LEU A 230 27.69 21.78 35.72
C LEU A 230 26.17 21.64 35.75
N LYS A 231 25.48 22.38 36.62
CA LYS A 231 24.01 22.38 36.65
C LYS A 231 23.41 22.89 35.33
N LYS A 232 23.97 23.95 34.75
CA LYS A 232 23.53 24.45 33.42
C LYS A 232 23.70 23.39 32.33
N PHE A 233 24.76 22.59 32.39
CA PHE A 233 24.93 21.45 31.48
C PHE A 233 23.85 20.38 31.71
N ILE A 234 23.64 19.93 32.95
CA ILE A 234 22.64 18.90 33.29
C ILE A 234 21.24 19.29 32.78
N VAL A 235 20.79 20.51 33.10
CA VAL A 235 19.46 21.01 32.66
C VAL A 235 19.34 21.05 31.13
N GLN A 236 20.42 21.34 30.41
CA GLN A 236 20.39 21.31 28.94
C GLN A 236 20.39 19.89 28.41
N PHE A 237 21.15 18.98 29.01
CA PHE A 237 21.23 17.59 28.58
C PHE A 237 19.92 16.83 28.85
N GLU A 238 19.20 17.13 29.92
CA GLU A 238 17.86 16.59 30.18
C GLU A 238 16.87 16.89 29.04
N ARG A 239 17.04 18.01 28.33
CA ARG A 239 16.22 18.35 27.15
C ARG A 239 16.49 17.42 25.95
N VAL A 240 17.67 16.81 25.88
CA VAL A 240 18.00 15.76 24.90
C VAL A 240 17.28 14.44 25.26
N LEU A 241 17.04 14.20 26.55
CA LEU A 241 16.41 12.95 27.03
C LEU A 241 14.87 12.97 26.94
N SER A 242 14.25 14.14 27.09
CA SER A 242 12.79 14.28 27.12
C SER A 242 12.06 13.78 25.84
N PRO A 243 12.56 14.02 24.61
CA PRO A 243 11.82 13.67 23.39
C PRO A 243 11.77 12.18 23.02
N TRP A 244 12.56 11.29 23.67
CA TRP A 244 12.67 9.88 23.27
C TRP A 244 11.34 9.12 23.32
N THR A 245 10.46 9.44 24.26
CA THR A 245 9.11 8.85 24.33
C THR A 245 8.27 9.22 23.11
N ASN A 246 8.39 10.45 22.61
CA ASN A 246 7.67 10.92 21.42
C ASN A 246 8.22 10.26 20.16
N ILE A 247 9.54 10.11 20.06
CA ILE A 247 10.19 9.37 18.96
C ILE A 247 9.64 7.94 18.91
N LEU A 248 9.62 7.23 20.04
CA LEU A 248 9.08 5.87 20.11
C LEU A 248 7.62 5.82 19.64
N ASN A 249 6.79 6.77 20.06
CA ASN A 249 5.39 6.81 19.68
C ASN A 249 5.18 7.06 18.17
N ILE A 250 5.89 8.04 17.60
CA ILE A 250 5.83 8.34 16.15
C ILE A 250 6.34 7.14 15.34
N SER A 251 7.42 6.49 15.77
CA SER A 251 7.94 5.29 15.12
C SER A 251 6.97 4.11 15.18
N LYS A 252 6.24 3.94 16.30
CA LYS A 252 5.17 2.93 16.40
C LYS A 252 4.01 3.22 15.44
N GLN A 253 3.58 4.48 15.33
CA GLN A 253 2.55 4.87 14.37
C GLN A 253 3.00 4.61 12.93
N LEU A 254 4.24 4.98 12.60
CA LEU A 254 4.83 4.71 11.29
C LEU A 254 4.87 3.20 10.99
N SER A 255 5.28 2.39 11.95
CA SER A 255 5.30 0.93 11.82
C SER A 255 3.89 0.35 11.64
N ALA A 256 2.89 0.87 12.36
CA ALA A 256 1.50 0.43 12.21
C ALA A 256 0.98 0.72 10.80
N ILE A 257 1.22 1.94 10.29
CA ILE A 257 0.85 2.31 8.92
C ILE A 257 1.53 1.36 7.92
N PHE A 258 2.84 1.13 8.01
CA PHE A 258 3.50 0.19 7.09
C PHE A 258 2.96 -1.24 7.20
N ASN A 259 2.68 -1.74 8.41
CA ASN A 259 2.15 -3.09 8.60
C ASN A 259 0.74 -3.25 8.05
N GLU A 260 -0.11 -2.23 8.14
CA GLU A 260 -1.42 -2.21 7.48
C GLU A 260 -1.27 -2.22 5.94
N VAL A 261 -0.16 -1.69 5.36
CA VAL A 261 0.10 -1.79 3.90
C VAL A 261 0.39 -3.22 3.51
N LEU A 262 1.19 -3.90 4.31
CA LEU A 262 1.62 -5.26 4.02
C LEU A 262 0.55 -6.29 4.37
N GLY A 263 -0.27 -6.02 5.40
CA GLY A 263 -1.33 -6.91 5.87
C GLY A 263 -2.55 -6.95 4.97
N ASP A 264 -2.92 -5.83 4.33
CA ASP A 264 -4.03 -5.77 3.38
C ASP A 264 -3.63 -6.16 1.94
N ALA A 265 -2.32 -6.33 1.69
CA ALA A 265 -1.76 -6.71 0.39
C ALA A 265 -1.47 -8.21 0.22
N LEU A 266 -1.81 -9.04 1.22
CA LEU A 266 -1.68 -10.51 1.25
C LEU A 266 -3.06 -11.17 1.46
#